data_AF-A0A812J5I4-F1
#
_entry.id   AF-A0A812J5I4-F1
#
_cell.length_a   1.000
_cell.length_b   1.000
_cell.length_c   1.000
_cell.angle_alpha   90.00
_cell.angle_beta   90.00
_cell.angle_gamma   90.00
#
_symmetry.space_group_name_H-M   'P 1'
#
loop_
_entity.id
_entity.type
_entity.pdbx_description
1 polymer ?
#
loop_
_entity_poly.entity_id
_entity_poly.type
_entity_poly.pdbx_seq_one_letter_code
_entity_poly.pdbx_strand_id
1 'polypeptide(L)'
;MKGLVAGFRTLCLSFVLLVAVLYVISGFATMTIGSDLRTTDMGLMPHFDTVPQSMFTAFLCFAGECIDRSGRPIPTLMAEAYGLPFVMGYVVSYMLVSMGIFNVILAVYVDITMKAAKETEAVTAEQHARESIRIARTTRELLKKFAAAYRLYQDSEASNKMSQLDFNTSSIQFTDNDIHAQI
;
A
#
# COMPACT_ATOMS: atom_id res chain seq x y z
N MET A 1 3.83 6.56 12.71
CA MET A 1 5.31 6.75 12.65
C MET A 1 6.10 5.44 12.71
N LYS A 2 5.70 4.41 13.50
CA LYS A 2 6.50 3.17 13.67
C LYS A 2 6.58 2.27 12.42
N GLY A 3 5.51 2.20 11.60
CA GLY A 3 5.50 1.39 10.38
C GLY A 3 6.46 1.88 9.27
N LEU A 4 6.59 3.20 9.10
CA LEU A 4 7.45 3.81 8.08
C LEU A 4 8.95 3.56 8.35
N VAL A 5 9.36 3.64 9.63
CA VAL A 5 10.76 3.44 10.04
C VAL A 5 11.20 1.99 9.83
N ALA A 6 10.30 1.02 10.00
CA ALA A 6 10.58 -0.38 9.74
C ALA A 6 10.83 -0.65 8.24
N GLY A 7 10.04 -0.05 7.34
CA GLY A 7 10.22 -0.17 5.89
C GLY A 7 11.53 0.46 5.41
N PHE A 8 11.90 1.63 5.95
CA PHE A 8 13.12 2.33 5.57
C PHE A 8 14.40 1.51 5.83
N ARG A 9 14.43 0.74 6.92
CA ARG A 9 15.59 -0.10 7.26
C ARG A 9 15.84 -1.18 6.20
N THR A 10 14.78 -1.81 5.68
CA THR A 10 14.88 -2.89 4.69
C THR A 10 15.26 -2.35 3.31
N LEU A 11 14.75 -1.17 2.94
CA LEU A 11 15.18 -0.46 1.73
C LEU A 11 16.66 -0.08 1.80
N CYS A 12 17.10 0.47 2.93
CA CYS A 12 18.49 0.81 3.16
C CYS A 12 19.40 -0.43 3.07
N LEU A 13 18.98 -1.56 3.65
CA LEU A 13 19.73 -2.83 3.55
C LEU A 13 19.87 -3.30 2.09
N SER A 14 18.82 -3.16 1.29
CA SER A 14 18.82 -3.55 -0.13
C SER A 14 19.75 -2.64 -0.95
N PHE A 15 19.75 -1.34 -0.65
CA PHE A 15 20.68 -0.39 -1.27
C PHE A 15 22.13 -0.67 -0.89
N VAL A 16 22.40 -1.00 0.38
CA VAL A 16 23.73 -1.41 0.85
C VAL A 16 24.19 -2.69 0.15
N LEU A 17 23.30 -3.65 -0.08
CA LEU A 17 23.62 -4.86 -0.84
C LEU A 17 24.04 -4.51 -2.27
N LEU A 18 23.31 -3.62 -2.94
CA LEU A 18 23.68 -3.12 -4.27
C LEU A 18 25.06 -2.48 -4.26
N VAL A 19 25.33 -1.56 -3.33
CA VAL A 19 26.64 -0.90 -3.21
C VAL A 19 27.75 -1.92 -2.93
N ALA A 20 27.52 -2.93 -2.10
CA ALA A 20 28.50 -3.97 -1.81
C ALA A 20 28.84 -4.80 -3.06
N VAL A 21 27.86 -5.17 -3.87
CA VAL A 21 28.07 -5.89 -5.14
C VAL A 21 28.83 -5.02 -6.13
N LEU A 22 28.45 -3.74 -6.27
CA LEU A 22 29.16 -2.79 -7.13
C LEU A 22 30.60 -2.57 -6.67
N TYR A 23 30.85 -2.51 -5.36
CA TYR A 23 32.19 -2.38 -4.80
C TYR A 23 33.08 -3.56 -5.21
N VAL A 24 32.57 -4.79 -5.15
CA VAL A 24 33.32 -5.97 -5.56
C VAL A 24 33.62 -5.93 -7.07
N ILE A 25 32.60 -5.71 -7.91
CA ILE A 25 32.76 -5.66 -9.38
C ILE A 25 33.75 -4.55 -9.78
N SER A 26 33.59 -3.37 -9.20
CA SER A 26 34.41 -2.20 -9.52
C SER A 26 35.81 -2.31 -8.95
N GLY A 27 35.99 -2.95 -7.79
CA GLY A 27 37.30 -3.30 -7.25
C GLY A 27 38.05 -4.24 -8.19
N PHE A 28 37.38 -5.27 -8.69
CA PHE A 28 37.95 -6.14 -9.72
C PHE A 28 38.29 -5.38 -11.00
N ALA A 29 37.40 -4.50 -11.47
CA ALA A 29 37.66 -3.66 -12.65
C ALA A 29 38.87 -2.73 -12.44
N THR A 30 38.95 -2.00 -11.32
CA THR A 30 40.08 -1.13 -11.00
C THR A 30 41.40 -1.92 -10.88
N MET A 31 41.39 -3.09 -10.24
CA MET A 31 42.60 -3.91 -10.11
C MET A 31 43.08 -4.51 -11.43
N THR A 32 42.16 -4.93 -12.31
CA THR A 32 42.49 -5.60 -13.57
C THR A 32 42.73 -4.64 -14.74
N ILE A 33 41.97 -3.54 -14.81
CA ILE A 33 41.92 -2.61 -15.96
C ILE A 33 42.59 -1.27 -15.61
N GLY A 34 42.49 -0.82 -14.36
CA GLY A 34 42.97 0.50 -13.93
C GLY A 34 44.48 0.69 -14.01
N SER A 35 45.25 -0.40 -14.02
CA SER A 35 46.72 -0.36 -14.11
C SER A 35 47.28 -0.64 -15.51
N ASP A 36 46.43 -0.91 -16.51
CA ASP A 36 46.87 -1.25 -17.87
C ASP A 36 47.05 0.00 -18.75
N LEU A 37 48.15 0.04 -19.50
CA LEU A 37 48.49 1.12 -20.43
C LEU A 37 47.43 1.26 -21.52
N ARG A 38 46.79 0.15 -21.92
CA ARG A 38 45.74 0.12 -22.95
C ARG A 38 44.54 1.01 -22.59
N THR A 39 44.22 1.12 -21.31
CA THR A 39 43.13 1.95 -20.78
C THR A 39 43.44 3.45 -20.87
N THR A 40 44.74 3.79 -20.83
CA THR A 40 45.26 5.16 -20.97
C THR A 40 45.05 5.68 -22.38
N ASP A 41 45.40 4.88 -23.38
CA ASP A 41 45.32 5.26 -24.81
C ASP A 41 43.88 5.52 -25.26
N MET A 42 42.90 4.88 -24.61
CA MET A 42 41.48 5.04 -24.90
C MET A 42 40.82 6.24 -24.18
N GLY A 43 41.53 6.90 -23.26
CA GLY A 43 40.98 8.00 -22.45
C GLY A 43 40.05 7.54 -21.33
N LEU A 44 40.05 6.24 -20.99
CA LEU A 44 39.16 5.65 -19.98
C LEU A 44 39.76 5.62 -18.57
N MET A 45 41.05 5.94 -18.43
CA MET A 45 41.75 6.08 -17.15
C MET A 45 40.95 6.84 -16.06
N PRO A 46 40.36 8.03 -16.30
CA PRO A 46 39.63 8.76 -15.25
C PRO A 46 38.38 8.05 -14.72
N HIS A 47 37.87 7.03 -15.42
CA HIS A 47 36.71 6.25 -14.98
C HIS A 47 37.09 5.06 -14.11
N PHE A 48 38.33 4.56 -14.21
CA PHE A 48 38.78 3.34 -13.53
C PHE A 48 39.99 3.53 -12.60
N ASP A 49 40.51 4.76 -12.47
CA ASP A 49 41.69 5.11 -11.65
C ASP A 49 41.45 4.82 -10.15
N THR A 50 40.28 5.21 -9.63
CA THR A 50 39.91 4.98 -8.23
C THR A 50 38.67 4.09 -8.12
N VAL A 51 38.63 3.25 -7.08
CA VAL A 51 37.47 2.40 -6.77
C VAL A 51 36.14 3.18 -6.72
N PRO A 52 36.02 4.33 -6.05
CA PRO A 52 34.76 5.09 -6.05
C PRO A 52 34.34 5.61 -7.43
N GLN A 53 35.28 6.05 -8.27
CA GLN A 53 34.97 6.46 -9.65
C GLN A 53 34.53 5.28 -10.50
N SER A 54 35.21 4.13 -10.36
CA SER A 54 34.85 2.91 -11.06
C SER A 54 33.47 2.41 -10.61
N MET A 55 33.14 2.54 -9.33
CA MET A 55 31.83 2.22 -8.77
C MET A 55 30.72 3.11 -9.32
N PHE A 56 30.98 4.41 -9.46
CA PHE A 56 30.03 5.33 -10.10
C PHE A 56 29.83 5.02 -11.58
N THR A 57 30.91 4.74 -12.30
CA THR A 57 30.85 4.32 -13.71
C THR A 57 30.09 3.02 -13.88
N ALA A 58 30.36 2.01 -13.05
CA ALA A 58 29.66 0.73 -13.06
C ALA A 58 28.16 0.91 -12.74
N PHE A 59 27.83 1.73 -11.75
CA PHE A 59 26.43 2.08 -11.42
C PHE A 59 25.69 2.66 -12.63
N LEU A 60 26.27 3.69 -13.28
CA LEU A 60 25.71 4.30 -14.49
C LEU A 60 25.54 3.27 -15.62
N CYS A 61 26.56 2.44 -15.83
CA CYS A 61 26.54 1.42 -16.87
C CYS A 61 25.44 0.37 -16.65
N PHE A 62 25.18 -0.03 -15.41
CA PHE A 62 24.08 -0.95 -15.08
C PHE A 62 22.71 -0.26 -15.07
N ALA A 63 22.66 1.04 -14.81
CA ALA A 63 21.45 1.86 -14.93
C ALA A 63 21.06 2.16 -16.40
N GLY A 64 21.96 1.89 -17.35
CA GLY A 64 21.73 2.04 -18.79
C GLY A 64 22.51 3.17 -19.45
N GLU A 65 23.25 3.96 -18.68
CA GLU A 65 24.07 5.06 -19.19
C GLU A 65 25.55 4.66 -19.14
N CYS A 66 26.10 4.18 -20.25
CA CYS A 66 27.49 3.69 -20.30
C CYS A 66 28.28 4.34 -21.43
N ILE A 67 28.41 5.67 -21.39
CA ILE A 67 29.08 6.46 -22.43
C ILE A 67 30.30 7.19 -21.89
N ASP A 68 31.35 7.25 -22.71
CA ASP A 68 32.51 8.09 -22.46
C ASP A 68 32.26 9.55 -22.90
N ARG A 69 33.19 10.48 -22.59
CA ARG A 69 33.09 11.91 -22.95
C ARG A 69 32.89 12.17 -24.44
N SER A 70 33.32 11.25 -25.29
CA SER A 70 33.14 11.30 -26.73
C SER A 70 31.83 10.65 -27.22
N GLY A 71 30.93 10.24 -26.31
CA GLY A 71 29.67 9.58 -26.63
C GLY A 71 29.82 8.13 -27.06
N ARG A 72 31.02 7.53 -26.90
CA ARG A 72 31.28 6.14 -27.29
C ARG A 72 30.92 5.19 -26.14
N PRO A 73 30.35 4.02 -26.43
CA PRO A 73 29.99 3.05 -25.39
C PRO A 73 31.23 2.43 -24.76
N ILE A 74 31.42 2.64 -23.45
CA ILE A 74 32.54 2.10 -22.66
C ILE A 74 32.72 0.57 -22.83
N PRO A 75 31.67 -0.26 -22.84
CA PRO A 75 31.81 -1.72 -22.95
C PRO A 75 32.37 -2.14 -24.30
N THR A 76 32.05 -1.42 -25.38
CA THR A 76 32.56 -1.71 -26.72
C THR A 76 34.04 -1.40 -26.82
N LEU A 77 34.50 -0.25 -26.27
CA LEU A 77 35.93 0.07 -26.23
C LEU A 77 36.71 -0.98 -25.43
N MET A 78 36.17 -1.39 -24.28
CA MET A 78 36.79 -2.41 -23.44
C MET A 78 36.78 -3.79 -24.10
N ALA A 79 35.75 -4.13 -24.86
CA ALA A 79 35.68 -5.37 -25.64
C ALA A 79 36.74 -5.41 -26.75
N GLU A 80 37.02 -4.28 -27.42
CA GLU A 80 38.08 -4.21 -28.44
C GLU A 80 39.48 -4.34 -27.82
N ALA A 81 39.69 -3.82 -26.61
CA ALA A 81 40.99 -3.86 -25.94
C ALA A 81 41.28 -5.20 -25.23
N TYR A 82 40.33 -5.70 -24.44
CA TYR A 82 40.51 -6.88 -23.60
C TYR A 82 39.91 -8.16 -24.20
N GLY A 83 39.10 -8.03 -25.25
CA GLY A 83 38.53 -9.15 -25.98
C GLY A 83 37.43 -9.90 -25.21
N LEU A 84 37.25 -11.15 -25.58
CA LEU A 84 36.24 -12.08 -25.08
C LEU A 84 36.16 -12.25 -23.55
N PRO A 85 37.27 -12.35 -22.77
CA PRO A 85 37.17 -12.56 -21.33
C PRO A 85 36.51 -11.38 -20.61
N PHE A 86 36.77 -10.15 -21.07
CA PHE A 86 36.11 -8.97 -20.53
C PHE A 86 34.61 -8.97 -20.86
N VAL A 87 34.24 -9.29 -22.10
CA VAL A 87 32.84 -9.33 -22.54
C VAL A 87 32.04 -10.33 -21.70
N MET A 88 32.59 -11.53 -21.46
CA MET A 88 31.95 -12.54 -20.63
C MET A 88 31.77 -12.06 -19.18
N GLY A 89 32.80 -11.46 -18.58
CA GLY A 89 32.71 -10.88 -17.23
C GLY A 89 31.68 -9.75 -17.14
N TYR A 90 31.63 -8.87 -18.13
CA TYR A 90 30.66 -7.79 -18.23
C TYR A 90 29.22 -8.32 -18.35
N VAL A 91 28.97 -9.30 -19.21
CA VAL A 91 27.63 -9.89 -19.37
C VAL A 91 27.16 -10.59 -18.09
N VAL A 92 28.04 -11.34 -17.43
CA VAL A 92 27.70 -12.03 -16.16
C VAL A 92 27.40 -11.02 -15.05
N SER A 93 28.23 -9.99 -14.91
CA SER A 93 28.00 -8.92 -13.92
C SER A 93 26.74 -8.11 -14.22
N TYR A 94 26.48 -7.80 -15.49
CA TYR A 94 25.25 -7.14 -15.92
C TYR A 94 24.01 -7.98 -15.60
N MET A 95 24.03 -9.29 -15.89
CA MET A 95 22.93 -10.19 -15.53
C MET A 95 22.73 -10.27 -14.02
N LEU A 96 23.81 -10.35 -13.24
CA LEU A 96 23.74 -10.38 -11.78
C LEU A 96 23.11 -9.10 -11.22
N VAL A 97 23.53 -7.92 -11.67
CA VAL A 97 23.01 -6.65 -11.16
C VAL A 97 21.62 -6.36 -11.70
N SER A 98 21.45 -6.41 -13.03
CA SER A 98 20.21 -5.98 -13.67
C SER A 98 19.07 -7.00 -13.52
N MET A 99 19.36 -8.29 -13.65
CA MET A 99 18.36 -9.35 -13.50
C MET A 99 18.31 -9.94 -12.09
N GLY A 100 19.38 -9.84 -11.30
CA GLY A 100 19.40 -10.33 -9.92
C GLY A 100 19.03 -9.24 -8.92
N ILE A 101 19.91 -8.26 -8.75
CA ILE A 101 19.82 -7.28 -7.66
C ILE A 101 18.59 -6.37 -7.80
N PHE A 102 18.29 -5.84 -8.99
CA PHE A 102 17.06 -5.03 -9.16
C PHE A 102 15.79 -5.83 -8.87
N ASN A 103 15.76 -7.12 -9.24
CA ASN A 103 14.61 -7.98 -8.94
C ASN A 103 14.47 -8.24 -7.43
N VAL A 104 15.57 -8.39 -6.70
CA VAL A 104 15.54 -8.48 -5.22
C VAL A 104 15.03 -7.17 -4.60
N ILE A 105 15.53 -6.03 -5.07
CA ILE A 105 15.07 -4.71 -4.59
C ILE A 105 13.57 -4.53 -4.85
N LEU A 106 13.10 -4.88 -6.05
CA LEU A 106 11.68 -4.83 -6.41
C LEU A 106 10.83 -5.75 -5.52
N ALA A 107 11.29 -6.98 -5.29
CA ALA A 107 10.60 -7.92 -4.41
C ALA A 107 10.48 -7.39 -2.97
N VAL A 108 11.53 -6.78 -2.43
CA VAL A 108 11.52 -6.15 -1.11
C VAL A 108 10.56 -4.94 -1.08
N TYR A 109 10.57 -4.12 -2.12
CA TYR A 109 9.65 -2.98 -2.24
C TYR A 109 8.18 -3.44 -2.25
N VAL A 110 7.87 -4.50 -3.02
CA VAL A 110 6.54 -5.11 -3.06
C VAL A 110 6.16 -5.68 -1.69
N ASP A 111 7.06 -6.38 -1.00
CA ASP A 111 6.80 -6.92 0.35
C ASP A 111 6.48 -5.81 1.36
N ILE A 112 7.22 -4.70 1.35
CA ILE A 112 6.93 -3.54 2.21
C ILE A 112 5.55 -2.96 1.88
N THR A 113 5.22 -2.83 0.59
CA THR A 113 3.95 -2.25 0.14
C THR A 113 2.77 -3.16 0.52
N MET A 114 2.91 -4.47 0.34
CA MET A 114 1.91 -5.46 0.74
C MET A 114 1.72 -5.50 2.25
N LYS A 115 2.79 -5.39 3.04
CA LYS A 115 2.69 -5.27 4.51
C LYS A 115 1.92 -4.02 4.94
N ALA A 116 2.20 -2.87 4.32
CA ALA A 116 1.48 -1.63 4.59
C ALA A 116 0.00 -1.71 4.18
N ALA A 117 -0.30 -2.32 3.04
CA ALA A 117 -1.67 -2.57 2.58
C ALA A 117 -2.42 -3.47 3.58
N LYS A 118 -1.80 -4.56 4.03
CA LYS A 118 -2.39 -5.49 5.01
C LYS A 118 -2.61 -4.85 6.39
N GLU A 119 -1.70 -3.98 6.83
CA GLU A 119 -1.90 -3.20 8.07
C GLU A 119 -3.11 -2.26 7.93
N THR A 120 -3.26 -1.64 6.76
CA THR A 120 -4.41 -0.78 6.45
C THR A 120 -5.72 -1.59 6.47
N GLU A 121 -5.76 -2.74 5.80
CA GLU A 121 -6.92 -3.63 5.80
C GLU A 121 -7.30 -4.10 7.21
N ALA A 122 -6.31 -4.45 8.05
CA ALA A 122 -6.55 -4.87 9.42
C ALA A 122 -7.15 -3.75 10.28
N VAL A 123 -6.65 -2.52 10.15
CA VAL A 123 -7.18 -1.35 10.85
C VAL A 123 -8.62 -1.05 10.38
N THR A 124 -8.86 -1.09 9.07
CA THR A 124 -10.19 -0.87 8.49
C THR A 124 -11.18 -1.95 8.94
N ALA A 125 -10.77 -3.22 8.97
CA ALA A 125 -11.59 -4.32 9.46
C ALA A 125 -11.95 -4.16 10.94
N GLU A 126 -10.99 -3.76 11.79
CA GLU A 126 -11.24 -3.48 13.20
C GLU A 126 -12.19 -2.28 13.38
N GLN A 127 -12.04 -1.23 12.58
CA GLN A 127 -12.95 -0.09 12.58
C GLN A 127 -14.37 -0.51 12.18
N HIS A 128 -14.54 -1.28 11.11
CA HIS A 128 -15.86 -1.79 10.70
C HIS A 128 -16.51 -2.69 11.76
N ALA A 129 -15.72 -3.52 12.45
CA ALA A 129 -16.22 -4.33 13.57
C ALA A 129 -16.71 -3.42 14.72
N ARG A 130 -15.99 -2.35 15.04
CA ARG A 130 -16.41 -1.38 16.07
C ARG A 130 -17.65 -0.57 15.64
N GLU A 131 -17.70 -0.15 14.38
CA GLU A 131 -18.83 0.61 13.82
C GLU A 131 -20.11 -0.22 13.78
N SER A 132 -20.05 -1.48 13.36
CA SER A 132 -21.21 -2.37 13.33
C SER A 132 -21.83 -2.57 14.72
N ILE A 133 -21.02 -2.71 15.77
CA ILE A 133 -21.49 -2.76 17.16
C ILE A 133 -22.17 -1.44 17.57
N ARG A 134 -21.59 -0.30 17.17
CA ARG A 134 -22.13 1.03 17.48
C ARG A 134 -23.50 1.23 16.81
N ILE A 135 -23.60 0.91 15.52
CA ILE A 135 -24.82 0.98 14.73
C ILE A 135 -25.90 0.08 15.38
N ALA A 136 -25.56 -1.16 15.72
CA ALA A 136 -26.51 -2.08 16.35
C ALA A 136 -27.08 -1.55 17.68
N ARG A 137 -26.25 -0.91 18.52
CA ARG A 137 -26.72 -0.29 19.78
C ARG A 137 -27.67 0.88 19.50
N THR A 138 -27.29 1.79 18.61
CA THR A 138 -28.12 2.97 18.29
C THR A 138 -29.45 2.54 17.65
N THR A 139 -29.43 1.56 16.74
CA THR A 139 -30.66 0.99 16.14
C THR A 139 -31.55 0.35 17.20
N ARG A 140 -30.98 -0.36 18.19
CA ARG A 140 -31.76 -0.94 19.29
C ARG A 140 -32.42 0.13 20.18
N GLU A 141 -31.73 1.22 20.46
CA GLU A 141 -32.29 2.34 21.22
C GLU A 141 -33.41 3.06 20.46
N LEU A 142 -33.22 3.29 19.16
CA LEU A 142 -34.24 3.87 18.29
C LEU A 142 -35.49 2.97 18.23
N LEU A 143 -35.32 1.66 18.04
CA LEU A 143 -36.43 0.70 18.04
C LEU A 143 -37.21 0.71 19.35
N LYS A 144 -36.54 0.82 20.51
CA LYS A 144 -37.22 0.96 21.80
C LYS A 144 -38.07 2.23 21.88
N LYS A 145 -37.55 3.37 21.41
CA LYS A 145 -38.30 4.63 21.38
C LYS A 145 -39.51 4.56 20.45
N PHE A 146 -39.35 3.98 19.26
CA PHE A 146 -40.46 3.79 18.32
C PHE A 146 -41.53 2.84 18.88
N ALA A 147 -41.14 1.73 19.48
CA ALA A 147 -42.09 0.79 20.09
C ALA A 147 -42.87 1.44 21.26
N ALA A 148 -42.21 2.24 22.08
CA ALA A 148 -42.86 2.99 23.16
C ALA A 148 -43.84 4.04 22.61
N ALA A 149 -43.44 4.81 21.60
CA ALA A 149 -44.30 5.79 20.95
C ALA A 149 -45.50 5.13 20.26
N TYR A 150 -45.30 3.98 19.60
CA TYR A 150 -46.37 3.23 18.95
C TYR A 150 -47.40 2.70 19.96
N ARG A 151 -46.94 2.16 21.10
CA ARG A 151 -47.85 1.74 22.19
C ARG A 151 -48.68 2.89 22.74
N LEU A 152 -48.08 4.07 22.96
CA LEU A 152 -48.81 5.26 23.40
C LEU A 152 -49.88 5.68 22.38
N TYR A 153 -49.57 5.61 21.09
CA TYR A 153 -50.53 5.93 20.02
C TYR A 153 -51.70 4.92 20.01
N GLN A 154 -51.41 3.64 20.18
CA GLN A 154 -52.42 2.58 20.18
C GLN A 154 -53.32 2.62 21.43
N ASP A 155 -52.77 2.87 22.62
CA ASP A 155 -53.56 3.09 23.85
C ASP A 155 -54.42 4.36 23.74
N SER A 156 -53.88 5.42 23.13
CA SER A 156 -54.66 6.64 22.87
C SER A 156 -55.83 6.37 21.93
N GLU A 157 -55.66 5.53 20.90
CA GLU A 157 -56.73 5.18 19.96
C GLU A 157 -57.78 4.25 20.60
N ALA A 158 -57.34 3.30 21.43
CA ALA A 158 -58.23 2.39 22.17
C ALA A 158 -59.03 3.14 23.25
N SER A 159 -58.41 4.06 23.98
CA SER A 159 -59.08 4.92 24.96
C SER A 159 -60.08 5.86 24.31
N ASN A 160 -59.78 6.39 23.11
CA ASN A 160 -60.71 7.23 22.35
C ASN A 160 -61.92 6.43 21.85
N LYS A 161 -61.72 5.18 21.40
CA LYS A 161 -62.82 4.26 21.04
C LYS A 161 -63.66 3.85 22.25
N MET A 162 -63.04 3.60 23.41
CA MET A 162 -63.74 3.31 24.67
C MET A 162 -64.58 4.52 25.12
N SER A 163 -64.03 5.73 25.03
CA SER A 163 -64.74 6.97 25.39
C SER A 163 -65.92 7.24 24.46
N GLN A 164 -65.82 6.91 23.17
CA GLN A 164 -66.96 6.95 22.24
C GLN A 164 -68.01 5.88 22.53
N LEU A 165 -67.60 4.67 22.92
CA LEU A 165 -68.49 3.59 23.32
C LEU A 165 -69.25 3.91 24.61
N ASP A 166 -68.58 4.52 25.60
CA ASP A 166 -69.23 5.00 26.82
C ASP A 166 -70.18 6.17 26.53
N PHE A 167 -69.83 7.09 25.62
CA PHE A 167 -70.73 8.17 25.20
C PHE A 167 -71.97 7.67 24.45
N ASN A 168 -71.84 6.63 23.61
CA ASN A 168 -72.97 6.01 22.91
C ASN A 168 -73.80 5.05 23.79
N THR A 169 -73.20 4.43 24.80
CA THR A 169 -73.95 3.56 25.74
C THR A 169 -74.75 4.41 26.74
N SER A 170 -74.20 5.56 27.14
CA SER A 170 -74.88 6.54 27.99
C SER A 170 -76.11 7.18 27.32
N SER A 171 -76.11 7.29 25.98
CA SER A 171 -77.24 7.84 25.22
C SER A 171 -78.35 6.82 24.93
N ILE A 172 -78.08 5.51 25.08
CA ILE A 172 -79.09 4.45 24.89
C ILE A 172 -79.89 4.17 26.18
N GLN A 173 -79.43 4.61 27.35
CA GLN A 173 -80.13 4.36 28.63
C GLN A 173 -81.12 5.47 29.06
N PHE A 174 -81.47 6.43 28.18
CA PHE A 174 -82.38 7.54 28.52
C PHE A 174 -83.61 7.70 27.60
N THR A 175 -83.98 6.69 26.81
CA THR A 175 -85.23 6.67 26.06
C THR A 175 -86.07 5.44 26.42
N ASP A 176 -86.54 5.38 27.67
CA ASP A 176 -87.73 4.58 28.00
C ASP A 176 -88.58 5.35 29.00
N ASN A 177 -89.03 6.52 28.56
CA ASN A 177 -90.24 7.13 29.07
C ASN A 177 -90.83 8.00 27.95
N ASP A 178 -92.11 7.76 27.72
CA ASP A 178 -93.08 8.51 26.93
C ASP A 178 -93.27 8.18 25.44
N ILE A 179 -94.57 8.01 25.13
CA ILE A 179 -95.32 8.00 23.85
C ILE A 179 -95.90 6.60 23.51
N HIS A 180 -97.21 6.34 23.43
CA HIS A 180 -98.46 7.03 23.81
C HIS A 180 -99.64 6.03 23.68
N ALA A 181 -100.70 6.32 24.44
CA ALA A 181 -102.13 5.95 24.41
C ALA A 181 -102.85 5.39 23.14
N GLN A 182 -104.07 4.84 23.42
CA GLN A 182 -105.23 4.46 22.57
C GLN A 182 -105.19 3.02 22.01
N ILE A 183 -106.12 2.09 22.30
CA ILE A 183 -107.60 2.12 22.45
C ILE A 183 -108.03 1.23 23.64
#